data_AF-T0YNI4-F1
#
_entry.id   AF-T0YNI4-F1
#
_cell.length_a   1.000
_cell.length_b   1.000
_cell.length_c   1.000
_cell.angle_alpha   90.00
_cell.angle_beta   90.00
_cell.angle_gamma   90.00
#
_symmetry.space_group_name_H-M   'P 1'
#
loop_
_entity.id
_entity.type
_entity.pdbx_description
1 polymer ?
#
loop_
_entity_poly.entity_id
_entity_poly.type
_entity_poly.pdbx_seq_one_letter_code
_entity_poly.pdbx_strand_id
1 'polypeptide(L)' 'MRPSVEGLLRTELRNDEEALIRQAVRANVGVSVSHLRYGSDVLERLIRDEGLLVVGAEYSLETGEVEFFDASESRPD' A
#
# COMPACT_ATOMS: atom_id res chain seq x y z
N MET A 1 0.81 9.35 13.95
CA MET A 1 0.65 8.11 13.17
C MET A 1 1.48 7.04 13.87
N ARG A 2 0.86 6.00 14.45
CA ARG A 2 1.59 4.86 15.04
C ARG A 2 1.76 3.82 13.93
N PRO A 3 2.98 3.45 13.54
CA PRO A 3 3.17 2.56 12.40
C PRO A 3 2.81 1.13 12.79
N SER A 4 2.10 0.42 11.90
CA SER A 4 1.59 -0.96 12.08
C SER A 4 2.67 -2.05 12.23
N VAL A 5 3.93 -1.66 12.48
CA VAL A 5 5.12 -2.52 12.53
C VAL A 5 5.33 -3.22 13.86
N GLU A 6 4.55 -2.89 14.90
CA GLU A 6 4.73 -3.49 16.24
C GLU A 6 4.51 -5.01 16.25
N GLY A 7 3.66 -5.52 15.35
CA GLY A 7 3.45 -6.96 15.16
C GLY A 7 4.58 -7.66 14.40
N LEU A 8 5.25 -6.97 13.47
CA LEU A 8 6.34 -7.51 12.65
C LEU A 8 7.67 -7.58 13.43
N LEU A 9 7.88 -6.66 14.38
CA LEU A 9 9.05 -6.61 15.27
C LEU A 9 9.18 -7.81 16.24
N ARG A 10 8.15 -8.66 16.34
CA ARG A 10 8.10 -9.82 17.26
C ARG A 10 8.49 -11.16 16.60
N THR A 11 8.93 -11.14 15.35
CA THR A 11 9.32 -12.36 14.62
C THR A 11 10.83 -12.40 14.35
N GLU A 12 11.34 -13.60 14.06
CA GLU A 12 12.74 -13.94 13.73
C GLU A 12 13.36 -13.13 12.55
N LEU A 13 12.63 -12.17 11.96
CA LEU A 13 13.13 -11.22 10.96
C LEU A 13 14.16 -10.20 11.48
N ARG A 14 14.55 -10.29 12.76
CA ARG A 14 15.53 -9.39 13.39
C ARG A 14 16.91 -9.37 12.70
N ASN A 15 17.20 -10.36 11.85
CA ASN A 15 18.48 -10.50 11.13
C ASN A 15 18.45 -9.96 9.69
N ASP A 16 17.29 -9.55 9.17
CA ASP A 16 17.15 -8.93 7.84
C ASP A 16 16.29 -7.67 7.97
N GLU A 17 16.92 -6.62 8.50
CA GLU A 17 16.31 -5.32 8.75
C GLU A 17 15.72 -4.71 7.48
N GLU A 18 16.39 -4.90 6.33
CA GLU A 18 15.88 -4.40 5.06
C GLU A 18 14.60 -5.11 4.62
N ALA A 19 14.52 -6.44 4.76
CA ALA A 19 13.30 -7.16 4.46
C ALA A 19 12.13 -6.72 5.35
N LEU A 20 12.40 -6.46 6.64
CA LEU A 20 11.40 -5.96 7.56
C LEU A 20 10.91 -4.55 7.20
N ILE A 21 11.82 -3.65 6.83
CA ILE A 21 11.48 -2.30 6.36
C ILE A 21 10.65 -2.37 5.08
N ARG A 22 11.05 -3.16 4.08
CA ARG A 22 10.29 -3.32 2.82
C ARG A 22 8.87 -3.83 3.08
N GLN A 23 8.72 -4.85 3.94
CA GLN A 23 7.40 -5.36 4.31
C GLN A 23 6.57 -4.33 5.08
N ALA A 24 7.20 -3.55 5.97
CA ALA A 24 6.54 -2.48 6.70
C ALA A 24 6.01 -1.37 5.78
N VAL A 25 6.82 -0.94 4.81
CA VAL A 25 6.43 0.05 3.80
C VAL A 25 5.25 -0.47 3.00
N ARG A 26 5.35 -1.69 2.47
CA ARG A 26 4.26 -2.32 1.69
C ARG A 26 2.97 -2.44 2.49
N ALA A 27 3.05 -2.88 3.76
CA ALA A 27 1.89 -2.98 4.64
C ALA A 27 1.27 -1.59 4.92
N ASN A 28 2.07 -0.56 5.13
CA ASN A 28 1.57 0.80 5.36
C ASN A 28 0.89 1.38 4.12
N VAL A 29 1.47 1.18 2.94
CA VAL A 29 0.87 1.59 1.67
C VAL A 29 -0.46 0.86 1.45
N GLY A 30 -0.51 -0.45 1.68
CA GLY A 30 -1.74 -1.24 1.53
C GLY A 30 -2.88 -0.78 2.46
N VAL A 31 -2.57 -0.51 3.74
CA VAL A 31 -3.56 0.05 4.68
C VAL A 31 -4.05 1.42 4.22
N SER A 32 -3.16 2.27 3.72
CA SER A 32 -3.52 3.61 3.24
C SER A 32 -4.40 3.56 1.98
N VAL A 33 -4.06 2.69 1.02
CA VAL A 33 -4.88 2.45 -0.18
C VAL A 33 -6.27 1.93 0.21
N SER A 34 -6.33 0.95 1.10
CA SER A 34 -7.61 0.41 1.59
C SER A 34 -8.44 1.51 2.27
N HIS A 35 -7.81 2.36 3.08
CA HIS A 35 -8.50 3.46 3.73
C HIS A 35 -8.98 4.54 2.74
N LEU A 36 -8.25 4.81 1.67
CA LEU A 36 -8.71 5.72 0.61
C LEU A 36 -9.87 5.11 -0.20
N ARG A 37 -9.87 3.79 -0.40
CA ARG A 37 -10.92 3.08 -1.12
C ARG A 37 -12.23 2.96 -0.33
N TYR A 38 -12.17 2.89 1.00
CA TYR A 38 -13.34 2.55 1.84
C TYR A 38 -13.59 3.50 3.04
N GLY A 39 -12.78 4.55 3.19
CA GLY A 39 -12.86 5.48 4.31
C GLY A 39 -13.57 6.79 3.99
N SER A 40 -14.08 6.94 2.78
CA SER A 40 -14.69 8.17 2.30
C SER A 40 -15.74 7.89 1.25
N ASP A 41 -17.00 8.18 1.59
CA ASP A 41 -18.14 8.08 0.67
C ASP A 41 -17.91 8.82 -0.66
N VAL A 42 -17.17 9.94 -0.62
CA VAL A 42 -16.82 10.71 -1.82
C VAL A 42 -15.87 9.94 -2.71
N LEU A 43 -14.77 9.42 -2.15
CA LEU A 43 -13.79 8.65 -2.92
C LEU A 43 -14.41 7.35 -3.44
N GLU A 44 -15.23 6.68 -2.65
CA GLU A 44 -15.99 5.49 -3.08
C GLU A 44 -16.89 5.77 -4.27
N ARG A 45 -17.62 6.88 -4.25
CA ARG A 45 -18.45 7.30 -5.40
C ARG A 45 -17.58 7.59 -6.62
N LEU A 46 -16.46 8.29 -6.45
CA LEU A 46 -15.55 8.59 -7.57
C LEU A 46 -14.93 7.31 -8.17
N ILE A 47 -14.56 6.35 -7.32
CA ILE A 47 -13.99 5.07 -7.76
C ILE A 47 -15.03 4.27 -8.55
N ARG A 48 -16.24 4.14 -8.00
CA ARG A 48 -17.31 3.34 -8.61
C ARG A 48 -17.92 3.98 -9.85
N ASP A 49 -18.21 5.27 -9.79
CA ASP A 49 -19.10 5.94 -10.73
C ASP A 49 -18.33 6.85 -11.71
N GLU A 50 -17.14 7.32 -11.35
CA GLU A 50 -16.37 8.30 -12.13
C GLU A 50 -15.00 7.76 -12.61
N GLY A 51 -14.68 6.49 -12.31
CA GLY A 51 -13.49 5.79 -12.83
C GLY A 51 -12.18 6.17 -12.14
N LEU A 52 -12.23 6.72 -10.93
CA LEU A 52 -11.04 7.01 -10.13
C LEU A 52 -10.33 5.71 -9.74
N LEU A 53 -9.07 5.54 -10.14
CA LEU A 53 -8.24 4.40 -9.73
C LEU A 53 -7.31 4.80 -8.60
N VAL A 54 -7.32 4.01 -7.52
CA VAL A 54 -6.37 4.16 -6.40
C VAL A 54 -5.38 3.01 -6.44
N VAL A 55 -4.09 3.32 -6.56
CA VAL A 55 -2.98 2.35 -6.54
C VAL A 55 -2.00 2.67 -5.43
N GLY A 56 -1.39 1.65 -4.86
CA GLY A 56 -0.23 1.80 -3.99
C GLY A 56 1.05 1.82 -4.81
N ALA A 57 2.08 2.53 -4.35
CA ALA A 57 3.40 2.42 -4.94
C ALA A 57 4.51 2.67 -3.93
N GLU A 58 5.67 2.09 -4.17
CA GLU A 58 6.92 2.36 -3.46
C GLU A 58 7.93 2.97 -4.44
N TYR A 59 8.73 3.94 -3.96
CA TYR A 59 9.79 4.58 -4.73
C TYR A 59 11.15 4.22 -4.15
N SER A 60 12.02 3.68 -5.00
CA SER A 60 13.42 3.41 -4.65
C SER A 60 14.24 4.69 -4.78
N LEU A 61 14.78 5.17 -3.66
CA LEU A 61 15.68 6.33 -3.65
C LEU A 61 17.04 6.02 -4.31
N GLU A 62 17.44 4.75 -4.34
CA GLU A 62 18.72 4.30 -4.88
C GLU A 62 18.69 4.18 -6.41
N THR A 63 17.63 3.59 -6.96
CA THR A 63 17.51 3.32 -8.40
C THR A 63 16.63 4.34 -9.12
N GLY A 64 15.78 5.06 -8.40
CA GLY A 64 14.79 5.98 -8.97
C GLY A 64 13.57 5.26 -9.56
N GLU A 65 13.40 3.97 -9.28
CA GLU A 65 12.30 3.17 -9.81
C GLU A 65 11.05 3.24 -8.92
N VAL A 66 9.88 3.07 -9.54
CA VAL A 66 8.59 3.00 -8.85
C VAL A 66 8.02 1.58 -9.03
N GLU A 67 7.73 0.90 -7.92
CA GLU A 67 7.01 -0.38 -7.92
C GLU A 67 5.55 -0.11 -7.52
N PHE A 68 4.59 -0.46 -8.39
CA PHE A 68 3.16 -0.33 -8.12
C PHE A 68 2.59 -1.61 -7.50
N PHE A 69 1.75 -1.45 -6.48
CA PHE A 69 1.01 -2.51 -5.79
C PHE A 69 -0.47 -2.43 -6.19
N ASP A 70 -1.12 -3.57 -6.42
CA ASP A 70 -2.54 -3.69 -6.79
C ASP A 70 -2.95 -2.99 -8.11
N ALA A 71 -2.09 -3.02 -9.14
CA ALA A 71 -2.45 -2.50 -10.47
C ALA A 71 -3.48 -3.38 -11.24
N SER A 72 -3.99 -4.45 -10.63
CA SER A 72 -4.91 -5.39 -11.27
C SER A 72 -6.34 -5.26 -10.73
N GLU A 73 -7.06 -4.24 -11.17
CA GLU A 73 -8.49 -4.39 -11.44
C GLU A 73 -8.73 -4.04 -12.90
N SER A 74 -8.46 -5.01 -13.78
CA SER A 74 -9.10 -5.06 -15.08
C SER A 74 -10.60 -5.17 -14.82
N ARG A 75 -11.35 -4.12 -15.15
CA ARG A 75 -12.82 -4.15 -15.16
C ARG A 75 -13.28 -5.40 -15.93
N PRO A 76 -14.20 -6.23 -15.40
CA PRO A 76 -14.92 -7.15 -16.25
C PRO A 76 -15.82 -6.34 -17.20
N ASP A 77 -15.82 -6.75 -18.46
CA ASP A 77 -16.62 -6.20 -19.58
C ASP A 77 -18.13 -6.12 -19.26
#